data_AF-A0A382ZQR9-F1
#
_entry.id   AF-A0A382ZQR9-F1
#
_cell.length_a   1.000
_cell.length_b   1.000
_cell.length_c   1.000
_cell.angle_alpha   90.00
_cell.angle_beta   90.00
_cell.angle_gamma   90.00
#
_symmetry.space_group_name_H-M   'P 1'
#
loop_
_entity.id
_entity.type
_entity.pdbx_description
1 polymer ?
#
loop_
_entity_poly.entity_id
_entity_poly.type
_entity_poly.pdbx_seq_one_letter_code
_entity_poly.pdbx_strand_id
1 'polypeptide(L)'
;MDPSSQKASSTIDPRELLYVSDLDGTLLDGDGQLPEESVQRLNRLIDRGLNLTIATARNYDSAYPLLMGLNLKHPVILFNGVYLTELHTGKNIFFSNFISQKIIDKMMTIVEPRGIDPFIYTYGDKHRVYYRRARNLGAQSYVDSLAGDNRAHKVDEFVFPRSERISGFLLIDTDIALKPIYNELRSLYMDRLN
;
A
#
# COMPACT_ATOMS: atom_id res chain seq x y z
N MET A 1 -43.28 37.09 -21.68
CA MET A 1 -42.86 36.00 -20.77
C MET A 1 -42.06 35.03 -21.63
N ASP A 2 -40.75 34.97 -21.40
CA ASP A 2 -39.83 34.12 -22.15
C ASP A 2 -39.68 32.77 -21.40
N PRO A 3 -40.03 31.62 -22.00
CA PRO A 3 -39.89 30.32 -21.37
C PRO A 3 -38.53 29.65 -21.66
N SER A 4 -37.49 30.41 -22.02
CA SER A 4 -36.17 29.84 -22.35
C SER A 4 -35.10 30.13 -21.29
N SER A 5 -35.18 29.45 -20.13
CA SER A 5 -34.00 29.31 -19.25
C SER A 5 -34.09 28.13 -18.28
N GLN A 6 -34.48 26.95 -18.75
CA GLN A 6 -34.05 25.72 -18.07
C GLN A 6 -32.61 25.41 -18.52
N LYS A 7 -31.63 25.86 -17.73
CA LYS A 7 -30.26 25.34 -17.81
C LYS A 7 -30.34 23.83 -17.61
N ALA A 8 -30.12 23.06 -18.67
CA ALA A 8 -29.88 21.64 -18.58
C ALA A 8 -28.70 21.44 -17.62
N SER A 9 -28.98 20.89 -16.44
CA SER A 9 -27.93 20.37 -15.56
C SER A 9 -27.30 19.20 -16.32
N SER A 10 -26.13 19.40 -16.92
CA SER A 10 -25.34 18.32 -17.51
C SER A 10 -24.82 17.46 -16.37
N THR A 11 -25.64 16.51 -15.93
CA THR A 11 -25.22 15.48 -14.99
C THR A 11 -24.24 14.56 -15.72
N ILE A 12 -23.00 14.50 -15.24
CA ILE A 12 -21.98 13.56 -15.73
C ILE A 12 -22.55 12.14 -15.61
N ASP A 13 -22.45 11.35 -16.67
CA ASP A 13 -22.80 9.93 -16.61
C ASP A 13 -21.82 9.24 -15.63
N PRO A 14 -22.29 8.55 -14.57
CA PRO A 14 -21.43 7.84 -13.63
C PRO A 14 -20.44 6.88 -14.31
N ARG A 15 -20.77 6.38 -15.51
CA ARG A 15 -19.90 5.49 -16.29
C ARG A 15 -18.70 6.19 -16.92
N GLU A 16 -18.70 7.52 -16.97
CA GLU A 16 -17.56 8.33 -17.44
C GLU A 16 -16.55 8.64 -16.33
N LEU A 17 -16.89 8.32 -15.07
CA LEU A 17 -16.04 8.53 -13.91
C LEU A 17 -15.25 7.27 -13.57
N LEU A 18 -14.02 7.45 -13.09
CA LEU A 18 -13.23 6.39 -12.45
C LEU A 18 -13.43 6.46 -10.94
N TYR A 19 -13.92 5.37 -10.37
CA TYR A 19 -14.02 5.17 -8.93
C TYR A 19 -12.78 4.44 -8.44
N VAL A 20 -12.12 5.03 -7.46
CA VAL A 20 -10.95 4.44 -6.81
C VAL A 20 -11.32 4.23 -5.35
N SER A 21 -11.28 2.98 -4.89
CA SER A 21 -11.60 2.63 -3.51
C SER A 21 -10.35 2.20 -2.76
N ASP A 22 -10.25 2.59 -1.50
CA ASP A 22 -9.40 1.89 -0.55
C ASP A 22 -9.99 0.50 -0.23
N LEU A 23 -9.18 -0.34 0.41
CA LEU A 23 -9.51 -1.72 0.77
C LEU A 23 -9.80 -1.83 2.27
N ASP A 24 -8.77 -1.67 3.10
CA ASP A 24 -8.85 -1.80 4.56
C ASP A 24 -9.72 -0.70 5.18
N GLY A 25 -10.68 -1.08 6.03
CA GLY A 25 -11.61 -0.12 6.65
C GLY A 25 -12.60 0.54 5.67
N THR A 26 -12.63 0.11 4.40
CA THR A 26 -13.53 0.62 3.36
C THR A 26 -14.35 -0.50 2.71
N LEU A 27 -13.70 -1.39 1.96
CA LEU A 27 -14.36 -2.51 1.28
C LEU A 27 -14.33 -3.79 2.10
N LEU A 28 -13.30 -3.96 2.93
CA LEU A 28 -13.21 -5.10 3.83
C LEU A 28 -14.14 -4.92 5.02
N ASP A 29 -14.71 -6.03 5.48
CA ASP A 29 -15.48 -6.08 6.71
C ASP A 29 -14.58 -6.07 7.97
N GLY A 30 -15.20 -6.22 9.14
CA GLY A 30 -14.50 -6.23 10.43
C GLY A 30 -13.51 -7.40 10.60
N ASP A 31 -13.65 -8.45 9.79
CA ASP A 31 -12.76 -9.61 9.78
C ASP A 31 -11.66 -9.49 8.69
N GLY A 32 -11.59 -8.34 8.01
CA GLY A 32 -10.63 -8.08 6.95
C GLY A 32 -10.90 -8.89 5.69
N GLN A 33 -12.14 -9.33 5.48
CA GLN A 33 -12.58 -10.08 4.30
C GLN A 33 -13.40 -9.21 3.37
N LEU A 34 -13.44 -9.58 2.09
CA LEU A 34 -14.36 -8.96 1.13
C LEU A 34 -15.63 -9.82 1.07
N PRO A 35 -16.79 -9.33 1.57
CA PRO A 35 -18.00 -10.15 1.63
C PRO A 35 -18.46 -10.59 0.24
N GLU A 36 -18.96 -11.82 0.13
CA GLU A 36 -19.42 -12.37 -1.16
C GLU A 36 -20.53 -11.52 -1.79
N GLU A 37 -21.46 -10.99 -0.99
CA GLU A 37 -22.50 -10.08 -1.49
C GLU A 37 -21.90 -8.81 -2.13
N SER A 38 -20.84 -8.27 -1.52
CA SER A 38 -20.10 -7.11 -2.06
C SER A 38 -19.44 -7.46 -3.38
N VAL A 39 -18.78 -8.62 -3.48
CA VAL A 39 -18.19 -9.12 -4.74
C VAL A 39 -19.24 -9.21 -5.84
N GLN A 40 -20.36 -9.88 -5.57
CA GLN A 40 -21.45 -10.03 -6.54
C GLN A 40 -22.03 -8.68 -6.98
N ARG A 41 -22.22 -7.75 -6.04
CA ARG A 41 -22.76 -6.42 -6.32
C ARG A 41 -21.79 -5.58 -7.17
N LEU A 42 -20.51 -5.55 -6.79
CA LEU A 42 -19.48 -4.82 -7.52
C LEU A 42 -19.30 -5.37 -8.93
N ASN A 43 -19.24 -6.69 -9.10
CA ASN A 43 -19.15 -7.31 -10.42
C ASN A 43 -20.33 -6.93 -11.32
N ARG A 44 -21.59 -6.97 -10.80
CA ARG A 44 -22.75 -6.50 -11.58
C ARG A 44 -22.64 -5.04 -12.02
N LEU A 45 -22.03 -4.17 -11.20
CA LEU A 45 -21.84 -2.76 -11.54
C LEU A 45 -20.73 -2.59 -12.59
N ILE A 46 -19.61 -3.30 -12.44
CA ILE A 46 -18.50 -3.30 -13.40
C ILE A 46 -18.96 -3.84 -14.77
N ASP A 47 -19.79 -4.89 -14.77
CA ASP A 47 -20.37 -5.47 -15.99
C ASP A 47 -21.31 -4.48 -16.69
N ARG A 48 -21.97 -3.59 -15.94
CA ARG A 48 -22.80 -2.50 -16.45
C ARG A 48 -22.03 -1.23 -16.84
N GLY A 49 -20.70 -1.26 -16.76
CA GLY A 49 -19.83 -0.18 -17.21
C GLY A 49 -19.30 0.74 -16.11
N LEU A 50 -19.40 0.36 -14.83
CA LEU A 50 -18.71 1.08 -13.76
C LEU A 50 -17.20 0.93 -13.94
N ASN A 51 -16.47 2.04 -14.04
CA ASN A 51 -15.01 2.02 -13.98
C ASN A 51 -14.58 2.04 -12.51
N LEU A 52 -14.22 0.88 -11.99
CA LEU A 52 -13.73 0.71 -10.62
C LEU A 52 -12.28 0.21 -10.63
N THR A 53 -11.47 0.75 -9.72
CA THR A 53 -10.19 0.17 -9.32
C THR A 53 -9.93 0.37 -7.83
N ILE A 54 -8.87 -0.27 -7.33
CA ILE A 54 -8.46 -0.27 -5.92
C ILE A 54 -7.15 0.49 -5.75
N ALA A 55 -7.04 1.24 -4.66
CA ALA A 55 -5.80 1.83 -4.18
C ALA A 55 -5.56 1.45 -2.72
N THR A 56 -4.50 0.69 -2.42
CA THR A 56 -4.28 0.17 -1.06
C THR A 56 -2.80 0.22 -0.64
N ALA A 57 -2.56 0.25 0.66
CA ALA A 57 -1.25 0.05 1.27
C ALA A 57 -0.74 -1.39 1.14
N ARG A 58 -1.62 -2.36 0.84
CA ARG A 58 -1.25 -3.77 0.68
C ARG A 58 -0.38 -3.98 -0.55
N ASN A 59 0.50 -4.98 -0.46
CA ASN A 59 1.23 -5.48 -1.62
C ASN A 59 0.38 -6.47 -2.42
N TYR A 60 0.84 -6.84 -3.62
CA TYR A 60 0.10 -7.76 -4.50
C TYR A 60 -0.26 -9.07 -3.80
N ASP A 61 0.71 -9.69 -3.12
CA ASP A 61 0.52 -11.00 -2.49
C ASP A 61 -0.54 -10.99 -1.39
N SER A 62 -0.74 -9.87 -0.67
CA SER A 62 -1.77 -9.75 0.37
C SER A 62 -3.08 -9.14 -0.11
N ALA A 63 -3.09 -8.45 -1.26
CA ALA A 63 -4.29 -7.87 -1.86
C ALA A 63 -4.99 -8.85 -2.81
N TYR A 64 -4.23 -9.61 -3.61
CA TYR A 64 -4.77 -10.49 -4.65
C TYR A 64 -5.77 -11.54 -4.12
N PRO A 65 -5.51 -12.26 -3.00
CA PRO A 65 -6.46 -13.23 -2.48
C PRO A 65 -7.83 -12.62 -2.12
N LEU A 66 -7.86 -11.34 -1.74
CA LEU A 66 -9.08 -10.61 -1.40
C LEU A 66 -9.81 -10.07 -2.63
N LEU A 67 -9.05 -9.75 -3.68
CA LEU A 67 -9.56 -9.07 -4.88
C LEU A 67 -9.80 -10.01 -6.06
N MET A 68 -9.28 -11.24 -6.04
CA MET A 68 -9.31 -12.17 -7.18
C MET A 68 -10.73 -12.49 -7.68
N GLY A 69 -11.76 -12.33 -6.84
CA GLY A 69 -13.16 -12.50 -7.21
C GLY A 69 -13.80 -11.30 -7.91
N LEU A 70 -13.14 -10.13 -7.94
CA LEU A 70 -13.64 -8.93 -8.61
C LEU A 70 -13.21 -8.91 -10.08
N ASN A 71 -14.14 -8.58 -10.97
CA ASN A 71 -13.91 -8.47 -12.42
C ASN A 71 -13.28 -7.11 -12.79
N LEU A 72 -12.24 -6.67 -12.06
CA LEU A 72 -11.63 -5.36 -12.29
C LEU A 72 -11.01 -5.31 -13.69
N LYS A 73 -11.42 -4.29 -14.45
CA LYS A 73 -10.91 -4.04 -15.82
C LYS A 73 -9.70 -3.11 -15.81
N HIS A 74 -9.49 -2.42 -14.69
CA HIS A 74 -8.44 -1.42 -14.51
C HIS A 74 -7.33 -1.96 -13.60
N PRO A 75 -6.07 -1.56 -13.82
CA PRO A 75 -4.97 -1.89 -12.93
C PRO A 75 -5.18 -1.34 -11.51
N VAL A 76 -4.72 -2.07 -10.51
CA VAL A 76 -4.80 -1.69 -9.09
C VAL A 76 -3.54 -0.96 -8.63
N ILE A 77 -3.73 0.04 -7.77
CA ILE A 77 -2.66 0.82 -7.16
C ILE A 77 -2.30 0.14 -5.84
N LEU A 78 -1.06 -0.33 -5.72
CA LEU A 78 -0.63 -1.15 -4.60
C LEU A 78 0.56 -0.52 -3.87
N PHE A 79 0.72 -0.94 -2.62
CA PHE A 79 1.81 -0.56 -1.74
C PHE A 79 1.99 0.95 -1.65
N ASN A 80 0.90 1.66 -1.33
CA ASN A 80 0.86 3.13 -1.24
C ASN A 80 1.27 3.82 -2.55
N GLY A 81 0.95 3.19 -3.68
CA GLY A 81 1.21 3.73 -5.01
C GLY A 81 2.62 3.53 -5.54
N VAL A 82 3.43 2.66 -4.93
CA VAL A 82 4.75 2.31 -5.47
C VAL A 82 4.62 1.60 -6.81
N TYR A 83 3.58 0.79 -7.01
CA TYR A 83 3.34 0.12 -8.29
C TYR A 83 1.87 0.03 -8.65
N LEU A 84 1.65 0.07 -9.97
CA LEU A 84 0.38 -0.13 -10.64
C LEU A 84 0.42 -1.52 -11.28
N THR A 85 -0.53 -2.38 -10.91
CA THR A 85 -0.49 -3.81 -11.26
C THR A 85 -1.76 -4.20 -12.00
N GLU A 86 -1.61 -4.95 -13.09
CA GLU A 86 -2.74 -5.66 -13.66
C GLU A 86 -3.07 -6.85 -12.73
N LEU A 87 -4.25 -6.83 -12.12
CA LEU A 87 -4.58 -7.68 -10.97
C LEU A 87 -4.50 -9.17 -11.31
N HIS A 88 -5.04 -9.60 -12.45
CA HIS A 88 -5.23 -11.03 -12.72
C HIS A 88 -3.97 -11.72 -13.25
N THR A 89 -3.04 -10.98 -13.84
CA THR A 89 -1.72 -11.49 -14.25
C THR A 89 -0.63 -11.22 -13.22
N GLY A 90 -0.86 -10.28 -12.28
CA GLY A 90 0.14 -9.82 -11.33
C GLY A 90 1.25 -8.98 -11.96
N LYS A 91 1.11 -8.61 -13.23
CA LYS A 91 2.13 -7.84 -13.95
C LYS A 91 2.10 -6.38 -13.51
N ASN A 92 3.22 -5.91 -12.97
CA ASN A 92 3.44 -4.49 -12.75
C ASN A 92 3.59 -3.77 -14.09
N ILE A 93 2.70 -2.80 -14.33
CA ILE A 93 2.68 -1.99 -15.56
C ILE A 93 3.37 -0.65 -15.38
N PHE A 94 3.47 -0.16 -14.13
CA PHE A 94 4.16 1.07 -13.81
C PHE A 94 4.73 1.01 -12.38
N PHE A 95 5.87 1.67 -12.19
CA PHE A 95 6.46 1.91 -10.89
C PHE A 95 6.63 3.41 -10.71
N SER A 96 6.26 3.94 -9.54
CA SER A 96 6.45 5.35 -9.21
C SER A 96 7.86 5.60 -8.66
N ASN A 97 7.97 5.98 -7.38
CA ASN A 97 9.22 6.33 -6.72
C ASN A 97 9.59 5.29 -5.67
N PHE A 98 10.84 4.87 -5.76
CA PHE A 98 11.51 4.09 -4.72
C PHE A 98 12.30 5.03 -3.80
N ILE A 99 12.48 4.62 -2.56
CA ILE A 99 13.25 5.37 -1.56
C ILE A 99 14.72 5.26 -1.92
N SER A 100 15.41 6.40 -2.04
CA SER A 100 16.85 6.42 -2.30
C SER A 100 17.64 5.93 -1.09
N GLN A 101 18.79 5.29 -1.33
CA GLN A 101 19.70 4.85 -0.27
C GLN A 101 20.07 6.00 0.69
N LYS A 102 20.31 7.21 0.15
CA LYS A 102 20.62 8.41 0.97
C LYS A 102 19.52 8.74 1.99
N ILE A 103 18.26 8.56 1.64
CA ILE A 103 17.13 8.77 2.57
C ILE A 103 17.15 7.68 3.64
N ILE A 104 17.38 6.42 3.24
CA ILE A 104 17.46 5.30 4.17
C ILE A 104 18.61 5.48 5.16
N ASP A 105 19.81 5.84 4.69
CA ASP A 105 20.96 6.13 5.55
C ASP A 105 20.60 7.23 6.56
N LYS A 106 19.94 8.31 6.11
CA LYS A 106 19.48 9.38 7.00
C LYS A 106 18.44 8.90 8.01
N MET A 107 17.45 8.11 7.59
CA MET A 107 16.45 7.54 8.50
C MET A 107 17.11 6.61 9.53
N MET A 108 18.09 5.80 9.12
CA MET A 108 18.88 4.95 10.02
C MET A 108 19.60 5.76 11.09
N THR A 109 20.24 6.90 10.73
CA THR A 109 20.87 7.77 11.74
C THR A 109 19.90 8.33 12.79
N ILE A 110 18.61 8.39 12.46
CA ILE A 110 17.56 8.87 13.37
C ILE A 110 17.05 7.71 14.25
N VAL A 111 16.81 6.54 13.68
CA VAL A 111 16.16 5.43 14.41
C VAL A 111 17.12 4.59 15.24
N GLU A 112 18.36 4.39 14.78
CA GLU A 112 19.31 3.51 15.46
C GLU A 112 19.67 3.96 16.88
N PRO A 113 19.94 5.25 17.16
CA PRO A 113 20.23 5.71 18.52
C PRO A 113 19.07 5.51 19.51
N ARG A 114 17.85 5.35 18.99
CA ARG A 114 16.63 5.11 19.78
C ARG A 114 16.36 3.62 19.97
N GLY A 115 17.21 2.75 19.43
CA GLY A 115 17.14 1.31 19.59
C GLY A 115 15.98 0.65 18.84
N ILE A 116 15.39 1.32 17.85
CA ILE A 116 14.30 0.79 17.02
C ILE A 116 14.87 0.27 15.71
N ASP A 117 14.58 -0.99 15.41
CA ASP A 117 14.99 -1.65 14.17
C ASP A 117 13.83 -1.59 13.15
N PRO A 118 14.08 -1.14 11.91
CA PRO A 118 13.03 -1.07 10.90
C PRO A 118 12.80 -2.40 10.18
N PHE A 119 11.64 -2.49 9.56
CA PHE A 119 11.33 -3.43 8.48
C PHE A 119 11.50 -2.68 7.15
N ILE A 120 12.48 -3.07 6.35
CA ILE A 120 12.77 -2.40 5.07
C ILE A 120 12.24 -3.27 3.94
N TYR A 121 11.30 -2.72 3.18
CA TYR A 121 10.76 -3.40 2.01
C TYR A 121 11.57 -3.04 0.78
N THR A 122 11.81 -4.04 -0.04
CA THR A 122 12.36 -3.87 -1.37
C THR A 122 11.47 -4.53 -2.41
N TYR A 123 11.72 -4.15 -3.65
CA TYR A 123 11.15 -4.80 -4.82
C TYR A 123 12.25 -5.04 -5.86
N GLY A 124 12.32 -6.27 -6.35
CA GLY A 124 13.13 -6.67 -7.49
C GLY A 124 12.27 -7.45 -8.48
N ASP A 125 12.42 -8.77 -8.48
CA ASP A 125 11.50 -9.71 -9.15
C ASP A 125 10.18 -9.88 -8.37
N LYS A 126 10.25 -9.75 -7.04
CA LYS A 126 9.13 -9.82 -6.11
C LYS A 126 9.37 -8.89 -4.93
N HIS A 127 8.36 -8.74 -4.08
CA HIS A 127 8.51 -8.07 -2.80
C HIS A 127 9.37 -8.87 -1.84
N ARG A 128 10.19 -8.15 -1.06
CA ARG A 128 10.94 -8.69 0.07
C ARG A 128 10.83 -7.73 1.24
N VAL A 129 10.94 -8.26 2.46
CA VAL A 129 11.03 -7.49 3.69
C VAL A 129 12.25 -7.95 4.48
N TYR A 130 13.11 -7.00 4.81
CA TYR A 130 14.33 -7.24 5.58
C TYR A 130 14.17 -6.68 6.98
N TYR A 131 14.60 -7.44 7.98
CA TYR A 131 14.58 -7.00 9.38
C TYR A 131 15.75 -7.59 10.16
N ARG A 132 16.22 -6.89 11.20
CA ARG A 132 17.27 -7.42 12.10
C ARG A 132 16.67 -8.05 13.33
N ARG A 133 15.91 -7.26 14.09
CA ARG A 133 15.40 -7.62 15.43
C ARG A 133 14.00 -7.05 15.61
N ALA A 134 13.12 -7.79 16.28
CA ALA A 134 11.86 -7.30 16.80
C ALA A 134 12.02 -7.12 18.32
N ARG A 135 11.95 -5.87 18.81
CA ARG A 135 12.28 -5.54 20.21
C ARG A 135 11.06 -5.21 21.08
N ASN A 136 9.87 -5.15 20.48
CA ASN A 136 8.62 -4.90 21.18
C ASN A 136 7.55 -5.90 20.69
N LEU A 137 6.45 -5.99 21.43
CA LEU A 137 5.37 -6.95 21.15
C LEU A 137 4.74 -6.73 19.78
N GLY A 138 4.59 -5.49 19.32
CA GLY A 138 4.03 -5.17 18.01
C GLY A 138 4.94 -5.65 16.87
N ALA A 139 6.24 -5.35 16.97
CA ALA A 139 7.23 -5.81 16.01
C ALA A 139 7.34 -7.34 16.00
N GLN A 140 7.25 -7.99 17.16
CA GLN A 140 7.28 -9.45 17.24
C GLN A 140 6.03 -10.06 16.61
N SER A 141 4.85 -9.55 16.92
CA SER A 141 3.60 -9.97 16.29
C SER A 141 3.64 -9.78 14.76
N TYR A 142 4.29 -8.71 14.29
CA TYR A 142 4.49 -8.52 12.85
C TYR A 142 5.41 -9.59 12.25
N VAL A 143 6.54 -9.90 12.88
CA VAL A 143 7.43 -11.01 12.46
C VAL A 143 6.68 -12.35 12.45
N ASP A 144 5.86 -12.61 13.48
CA ASP A 144 5.08 -13.85 13.58
C ASP A 144 4.04 -13.94 12.45
N SER A 145 3.44 -12.82 12.03
CA SER A 145 2.53 -12.79 10.88
C SER A 145 3.24 -13.02 9.53
N LEU A 146 4.56 -12.83 9.48
CA LEU A 146 5.40 -13.18 8.34
C LEU A 146 5.92 -14.63 8.39
N ALA A 147 5.57 -15.41 9.40
CA ALA A 147 6.02 -16.79 9.51
C ALA A 147 5.57 -17.63 8.31
N GLY A 148 6.53 -18.25 7.62
CA GLY A 148 6.28 -19.02 6.39
C GLY A 148 6.28 -18.18 5.11
N ASP A 149 6.37 -16.85 5.20
CA ASP A 149 6.54 -15.97 4.05
C ASP A 149 8.01 -16.00 3.57
N ASN A 150 8.24 -16.59 2.38
CA ASN A 150 9.57 -16.69 1.79
C ASN A 150 10.18 -15.34 1.38
N ARG A 151 9.41 -14.25 1.47
CA ARG A 151 9.85 -12.87 1.22
C ARG A 151 10.48 -12.22 2.45
N ALA A 152 10.32 -12.81 3.63
CA ALA A 152 10.85 -12.27 4.87
C ALA A 152 12.30 -12.74 5.12
N HIS A 153 13.21 -11.78 5.23
CA HIS A 153 14.64 -12.03 5.40
C HIS A 153 15.13 -11.39 6.69
N LYS A 154 15.49 -12.23 7.66
CA LYS A 154 16.23 -11.80 8.83
C LYS A 154 17.70 -11.59 8.44
N VAL A 155 18.26 -10.43 8.75
CA VAL A 155 19.65 -10.07 8.41
C VAL A 155 20.39 -9.50 9.62
N ASP A 156 21.71 -9.56 9.60
CA ASP A 156 22.54 -8.87 10.59
C ASP A 156 22.79 -7.40 10.19
N GLU A 157 22.92 -7.16 8.89
CA GLU A 157 23.15 -5.84 8.30
C GLU A 157 22.21 -5.60 7.11
N PHE A 158 21.78 -4.35 6.92
CA PHE A 158 20.94 -3.96 5.80
C PHE A 158 21.77 -3.76 4.53
N VAL A 159 22.07 -4.87 3.86
CA VAL A 159 22.74 -4.90 2.56
C VAL A 159 21.80 -5.50 1.53
N PHE A 160 21.40 -4.72 0.53
CA PHE A 160 20.44 -5.12 -0.49
C PHE A 160 21.13 -5.44 -1.82
N PRO A 161 20.65 -6.46 -2.57
CA PRO A 161 21.10 -6.69 -3.93
C PRO A 161 20.87 -5.48 -4.83
N ARG A 162 21.79 -5.22 -5.77
CA ARG A 162 21.65 -4.10 -6.74
C ARG A 162 20.42 -4.22 -7.65
N SER A 163 19.89 -5.43 -7.80
CA SER A 163 18.66 -5.70 -8.55
C SER A 163 17.39 -5.31 -7.79
N GLU A 164 17.50 -4.95 -6.51
CA GLU A 164 16.38 -4.56 -5.67
C GLU A 164 16.38 -3.05 -5.43
N ARG A 165 15.17 -2.49 -5.32
CA ARG A 165 14.94 -1.09 -5.04
C ARG A 165 14.10 -0.97 -3.77
N ILE A 166 14.45 -0.04 -2.90
CA ILE A 166 13.81 0.10 -1.60
C ILE A 166 12.44 0.75 -1.78
N SER A 167 11.37 0.04 -1.43
CA SER A 167 9.99 0.48 -1.63
C SER A 167 9.32 0.98 -0.36
N GLY A 168 9.84 0.64 0.82
CA GLY A 168 9.20 1.00 2.08
C GLY A 168 10.14 0.92 3.27
N PHE A 169 9.84 1.73 4.29
CA PHE A 169 10.54 1.75 5.56
C PHE A 169 9.50 1.81 6.68
N LEU A 170 9.34 0.71 7.39
CA LEU A 170 8.30 0.56 8.42
C LEU A 170 8.95 0.49 9.80
N LEU A 171 8.43 1.30 10.71
CA LEU A 171 8.75 1.25 12.13
C LEU A 171 7.50 0.80 12.88
N ILE A 172 7.68 -0.15 13.78
CA ILE A 172 6.60 -0.67 14.63
C ILE A 172 7.05 -0.50 16.07
N ASP A 173 6.37 0.39 16.80
CA ASP A 173 6.54 0.58 18.24
C ASP A 173 5.33 1.39 18.77
N THR A 174 5.34 1.74 20.05
CA THR A 174 4.33 2.59 20.70
C THR A 174 4.37 4.04 20.17
N ASP A 175 3.25 4.77 20.27
CA ASP A 175 3.19 6.21 19.93
C ASP A 175 4.29 6.98 20.68
N ILE A 176 4.49 6.69 21.97
CA ILE A 176 5.51 7.35 22.80
C ILE A 176 6.91 7.19 22.20
N ALA A 177 7.25 5.99 21.72
CA ALA A 177 8.56 5.70 21.13
C ALA A 177 8.72 6.30 19.72
N LEU A 178 7.66 6.26 18.90
CA LEU A 178 7.71 6.72 17.50
C LEU A 178 7.54 8.23 17.34
N LYS A 179 6.86 8.91 18.26
CA LYS A 179 6.53 10.35 18.14
C LYS A 179 7.75 11.27 18.03
N PRO A 180 8.86 11.07 18.77
CA PRO A 180 10.07 11.84 18.56
C PRO A 180 10.67 11.64 17.16
N ILE A 181 10.64 10.40 16.63
CA ILE A 181 11.13 10.06 15.29
C ILE A 181 10.25 10.72 14.24
N TYR A 182 8.93 10.60 14.38
CA TYR A 182 7.96 11.23 13.49
C TYR A 182 8.16 12.74 13.41
N ASN A 183 8.32 13.42 14.56
CA ASN A 183 8.52 14.87 14.60
C ASN A 183 9.82 15.29 13.90
N GLU A 184 10.92 14.55 14.12
CA GLU A 184 12.21 14.82 13.47
C GLU A 184 12.13 14.60 11.96
N LEU A 185 11.56 13.48 11.52
CA LEU A 185 11.35 13.19 10.10
C LEU A 185 10.45 14.25 9.45
N ARG A 186 9.36 14.66 10.12
CA ARG A 186 8.43 15.69 9.64
C ARG A 186 9.13 17.04 9.46
N SER A 187 10.06 17.39 10.35
CA SER A 187 10.86 18.62 10.21
C SER A 187 11.80 18.58 9.01
N LEU A 188 12.30 17.39 8.62
CA LEU A 188 13.26 17.23 7.52
C LEU A 188 12.60 17.03 6.16
N TYR A 189 11.40 16.45 6.16
CA TYR A 189 10.71 15.96 4.96
C TYR A 189 9.24 16.34 4.96
N MET A 190 8.89 17.56 5.41
CA MET A 190 7.51 18.03 5.58
C MET A 190 6.63 17.79 4.35
N ASP A 191 7.17 18.00 3.14
CA ASP A 191 6.43 17.83 1.88
C ASP A 191 6.48 16.39 1.31
N ARG A 192 7.09 15.44 2.04
CA ARG A 192 7.32 14.05 1.60
C ARG A 192 6.90 12.98 2.60
N LEU A 193 6.44 13.37 3.78
CA LEU A 193 5.80 12.48 4.74
C LEU A 193 4.29 12.57 4.56
N ASN A 194 3.71 11.46 4.13
CA ASN A 194 2.26 11.25 4.10
C ASN A 194 1.71 11.11 5.52
#